data_AF-A0A847HM91-F1
#
_entry.id   AF-A0A847HM91-F1
#
_cell.length_a   1.000
_cell.length_b   1.000
_cell.length_c   1.000
_cell.angle_alpha   90.00
_cell.angle_beta   90.00
_cell.angle_gamma   90.00
#
_symmetry.space_group_name_H-M   'P 1'
#
loop_
_entity.id
_entity.type
_entity.pdbx_description
1 polymer ?
#
loop_
_entity_poly.entity_id
_entity_poly.type
_entity_poly.pdbx_seq_one_letter_code
_entity_poly.pdbx_strand_id
1 'polypeptide(L)'
;MNNDKLNLKQIAEHFRENSEKRRVIVCAGTACVANGALSLIDALVKKITSAGIDVKVEAHEEGKRDLRVSKSGCHGFCQMGPLVTIMPENILYTRVKAADADEIVDKTLMKGEIIDHLLFVEPASGKHAKGSDEITFYNRQKRTVLKECGHIDPEDIDEYIAHNGYEGARIACVEMKPETVCEEVMTAWLRGRGGGGFPTGRKWQLTLDQPGAKKYVICNADEGDPGAFMDRSVMEGNPHSVIEGMMIAARAIGADEGVIYCRA
;
A
#
# COMPACT_ATOMS: atom_id res chain seq x y z
N MET A 1 17.55 13.03 23.36
CA MET A 1 16.98 11.68 23.14
C MET A 1 18.10 10.83 22.57
N ASN A 2 18.39 9.66 23.17
CA ASN A 2 19.43 8.75 22.67
C ASN A 2 19.11 8.32 21.23
N ASN A 3 20.02 8.61 20.29
CA ASN A 3 19.90 8.33 18.86
C ASN A 3 20.13 6.85 18.49
N ASP A 4 20.26 5.94 19.46
CA ASP A 4 20.65 4.54 19.25
C ASP A 4 19.50 3.57 18.94
N LYS A 5 18.27 4.04 18.65
CA LYS A 5 17.10 3.12 18.57
C LYS A 5 16.20 3.23 17.33
N LEU A 6 16.56 3.97 16.29
CA LEU A 6 15.77 3.98 15.05
C LEU A 6 16.65 3.78 13.83
N ASN A 7 16.95 2.52 13.51
CA ASN A 7 17.68 2.19 12.30
C ASN A 7 16.74 1.60 11.24
N LEU A 8 15.97 2.49 10.59
CA LEU A 8 15.08 2.13 9.47
C LEU A 8 15.83 1.35 8.38
N LYS A 9 17.11 1.69 8.17
CA LYS A 9 17.96 1.00 7.20
C LYS A 9 18.22 -0.45 7.57
N GLN A 10 18.52 -0.74 8.84
CA GLN A 10 18.69 -2.12 9.32
C GLN A 10 17.39 -2.93 9.21
N ILE A 11 16.24 -2.33 9.54
CA ILE A 11 14.94 -2.99 9.39
C ILE A 11 14.68 -3.31 7.91
N ALA A 12 14.92 -2.35 7.01
CA ALA A 12 14.78 -2.52 5.57
C ALA A 12 15.72 -3.62 5.02
N GLU A 13 16.97 -3.66 5.47
CA GLU A 13 17.94 -4.69 5.07
C GLU A 13 17.51 -6.06 5.57
N HIS A 14 17.14 -6.17 6.84
CA HIS A 14 16.65 -7.41 7.45
C HIS A 14 15.41 -7.95 6.73
N PHE A 15 14.43 -7.09 6.41
CA PHE A 15 13.25 -7.48 5.66
C PHE A 15 13.61 -8.06 4.28
N ARG A 16 14.48 -7.38 3.52
CA ARG A 16 14.88 -7.82 2.17
C ARG A 16 15.64 -9.14 2.18
N GLU A 17 16.49 -9.38 3.17
CA GLU A 17 17.24 -10.63 3.31
C GLU A 17 16.32 -11.83 3.63
N ASN A 18 15.32 -11.59 4.47
CA ASN A 18 14.40 -12.62 4.96
C ASN A 18 13.15 -12.81 4.08
N SER A 19 12.87 -11.89 3.15
CA SER A 19 11.74 -12.00 2.22
C SER A 19 11.84 -13.20 1.29
N GLU A 20 10.70 -13.83 1.02
CA GLU A 20 10.54 -14.92 0.07
C GLU A 20 10.92 -14.46 -1.35
N LYS A 21 11.61 -15.33 -2.10
CA LYS A 21 12.05 -15.01 -3.46
C LYS A 21 10.88 -14.84 -4.44
N ARG A 22 9.75 -15.48 -4.14
CA ARG A 22 8.56 -15.46 -4.97
C ARG A 22 7.34 -15.15 -4.12
N ARG A 23 6.48 -14.29 -4.64
CA ARG A 23 5.29 -13.82 -3.93
C ARG A 23 4.08 -13.79 -4.85
N VAL A 24 2.97 -14.31 -4.35
CA VAL A 24 1.64 -14.20 -4.93
C VAL A 24 0.87 -13.16 -4.13
N ILE A 25 0.56 -12.04 -4.75
CA ILE A 25 -0.13 -10.92 -4.13
C ILE A 25 -1.58 -10.95 -4.60
N VAL A 26 -2.52 -11.10 -3.68
CA VAL A 26 -3.96 -11.04 -3.99
C VAL A 26 -4.50 -9.69 -3.54
N CYS A 27 -5.16 -8.95 -4.44
CA CYS A 27 -5.83 -7.70 -4.07
C CYS A 27 -6.98 -8.00 -3.10
N ALA A 28 -6.89 -7.46 -1.89
CA ALA A 28 -7.83 -7.66 -0.80
C ALA A 28 -8.48 -6.34 -0.34
N GLY A 29 -8.47 -5.30 -1.19
CA GLY A 29 -9.31 -4.12 -0.96
C GLY A 29 -10.80 -4.46 -1.04
N THR A 30 -11.65 -3.65 -0.41
CA THR A 30 -13.09 -3.92 -0.23
C THR A 30 -13.80 -4.46 -1.48
N ALA A 31 -13.54 -3.88 -2.67
CA ALA A 31 -14.17 -4.33 -3.92
C ALA A 31 -13.74 -5.75 -4.36
N CYS A 32 -12.47 -6.13 -4.16
CA CYS A 32 -12.00 -7.48 -4.50
C CYS A 32 -12.47 -8.50 -3.46
N VAL A 33 -12.53 -8.13 -2.18
CA VAL A 33 -13.13 -8.95 -1.12
C VAL A 33 -14.59 -9.27 -1.45
N ALA A 34 -15.37 -8.25 -1.86
CA ALA A 34 -16.75 -8.44 -2.29
C ALA A 34 -16.90 -9.36 -3.52
N ASN A 35 -15.85 -9.47 -4.34
CA ASN A 35 -15.79 -10.39 -5.50
C ASN A 35 -15.12 -11.75 -5.19
N GLY A 36 -14.92 -12.09 -3.90
CA GLY A 36 -14.44 -13.41 -3.50
C GLY A 36 -12.92 -13.56 -3.34
N ALA A 37 -12.17 -12.46 -3.20
CA ALA A 37 -10.71 -12.51 -3.04
C ALA A 37 -10.24 -13.36 -1.84
N LEU A 38 -10.98 -13.37 -0.72
CA LEU A 38 -10.62 -14.16 0.46
C LEU A 38 -10.71 -15.66 0.17
N SER A 39 -11.80 -16.10 -0.46
CA SER A 39 -11.95 -17.50 -0.86
C SER A 39 -10.93 -17.92 -1.93
N LEU A 40 -10.50 -16.99 -2.78
CA LEU A 40 -9.40 -17.21 -3.72
C LEU A 40 -8.07 -17.43 -2.99
N ILE A 41 -7.75 -16.63 -1.96
CA ILE A 41 -6.55 -16.82 -1.12
C ILE A 41 -6.59 -18.22 -0.49
N ASP A 42 -7.71 -18.59 0.12
CA ASP A 42 -7.87 -19.91 0.75
C ASP A 42 -7.64 -21.05 -0.25
N ALA A 43 -8.20 -20.93 -1.46
CA ALA A 43 -8.03 -21.92 -2.52
C ALA A 43 -6.57 -22.02 -3.01
N LEU A 44 -5.90 -20.88 -3.20
CA LEU A 44 -4.49 -20.82 -3.58
C LEU A 44 -3.61 -21.47 -2.51
N VAL A 45 -3.74 -21.05 -1.24
CA VAL A 45 -2.95 -21.58 -0.12
C VAL A 45 -3.15 -23.10 -0.01
N LYS A 46 -4.40 -23.58 -0.01
CA LYS A 46 -4.70 -25.01 0.07
C LYS A 46 -4.02 -25.81 -1.05
N LYS A 47 -4.08 -25.31 -2.28
CA LYS A 47 -3.49 -25.99 -3.45
C LYS A 47 -1.96 -25.93 -3.43
N ILE A 48 -1.37 -24.79 -3.05
CA ILE A 48 0.09 -24.62 -2.91
C ILE A 48 0.65 -25.58 -1.86
N THR A 49 -0.01 -25.67 -0.69
CA THR A 49 0.41 -26.63 0.35
C THR A 49 0.23 -28.07 -0.10
N SER A 50 -0.86 -28.40 -0.80
CA SER A 50 -1.07 -29.76 -1.34
C SER A 50 -0.07 -30.16 -2.42
N ALA A 51 0.52 -29.17 -3.11
CA ALA A 51 1.61 -29.33 -4.06
C ALA A 51 2.98 -29.53 -3.39
N GLY A 52 3.06 -29.47 -2.06
CA GLY A 52 4.31 -29.62 -1.31
C GLY A 52 5.20 -28.38 -1.31
N ILE A 53 4.65 -27.20 -1.63
CA ILE A 53 5.36 -25.93 -1.55
C ILE A 53 5.13 -25.33 -0.17
N ASP A 54 6.21 -24.98 0.53
CA ASP A 54 6.13 -24.33 1.83
C ASP A 54 5.73 -22.85 1.66
N VAL A 55 4.64 -22.43 2.31
CA VAL A 55 3.98 -21.15 2.04
C VAL A 55 3.86 -20.29 3.30
N LYS A 56 4.35 -19.05 3.21
CA LYS A 56 4.10 -18.00 4.19
C LYS A 56 2.83 -17.25 3.83
N VAL A 57 1.94 -17.04 4.80
CA VAL A 57 0.70 -16.28 4.57
C VAL A 57 0.61 -15.04 5.45
N GLU A 58 1.01 -15.15 6.72
CA GLU A 58 0.96 -14.04 7.66
C GLU A 58 2.23 -13.18 7.56
N ALA A 59 2.08 -11.85 7.63
CA ALA A 59 3.20 -10.91 7.55
C ALA A 59 4.28 -11.21 8.60
N HIS A 60 3.86 -11.45 9.85
CA HIS A 60 4.74 -11.63 11.00
C HIS A 60 5.12 -13.09 11.29
N GLU A 61 4.83 -14.03 10.39
CA GLU A 61 5.28 -15.41 10.54
C GLU A 61 6.82 -15.49 10.48
N GLU A 62 7.43 -16.13 11.48
CA GLU A 62 8.88 -16.31 11.56
C GLU A 62 9.38 -17.40 10.61
N GLY A 63 10.56 -17.14 10.05
CA GLY A 63 11.26 -18.05 9.17
C GLY A 63 10.88 -17.86 7.70
N LYS A 64 11.89 -18.02 6.85
CA LYS A 64 11.75 -17.90 5.40
C LYS A 64 11.11 -19.15 4.83
N ARG A 65 10.11 -18.98 3.96
CA ARG A 65 9.43 -20.07 3.23
C ARG A 65 9.85 -20.08 1.76
N ASP A 66 9.35 -21.04 0.99
CA ASP A 66 9.60 -21.11 -0.46
C ASP A 66 8.83 -20.03 -1.23
N LEU A 67 7.62 -19.71 -0.76
CA LEU A 67 6.70 -18.78 -1.41
C LEU A 67 5.88 -18.00 -0.37
N ARG A 68 5.60 -16.71 -0.65
CA ARG A 68 4.66 -15.91 0.16
C ARG A 68 3.36 -15.69 -0.61
N VAL A 69 2.22 -15.96 0.03
CA VAL A 69 0.90 -15.49 -0.44
C VAL A 69 0.49 -14.35 0.46
N SER A 70 0.32 -13.14 -0.05
CA SER A 70 -0.08 -11.99 0.77
C SER A 70 -1.32 -11.30 0.23
N LYS A 71 -2.04 -10.66 1.15
CA LYS A 71 -3.03 -9.65 0.81
C LYS A 71 -2.31 -8.37 0.36
N SER A 72 -3.01 -7.54 -0.40
CA SER A 72 -2.61 -6.16 -0.67
C SER A 72 -3.83 -5.25 -0.65
N GLY A 73 -3.58 -3.96 -0.57
CA GLY A 73 -4.60 -2.94 -0.75
C GLY A 73 -5.24 -2.89 -2.12
N CYS A 74 -6.13 -1.92 -2.31
CA CYS A 74 -6.76 -1.66 -3.60
C CYS A 74 -5.73 -1.24 -4.66
N HIS A 75 -5.70 -1.96 -5.79
CA HIS A 75 -4.90 -1.59 -6.96
C HIS A 75 -5.54 -0.45 -7.78
N GLY A 76 -6.82 -0.14 -7.53
CA GLY A 76 -7.59 0.87 -8.26
C GLY A 76 -8.30 0.35 -9.52
N PHE A 77 -7.91 -0.82 -10.06
CA PHE A 77 -8.55 -1.41 -11.23
C PHE A 77 -9.73 -2.34 -10.86
N CYS A 78 -10.67 -1.83 -10.07
CA CYS A 78 -11.73 -2.62 -9.43
C CYS A 78 -12.60 -3.42 -10.42
N GLN A 79 -12.81 -2.92 -11.64
CA GLN A 79 -13.57 -3.61 -12.70
C GLN A 79 -12.93 -4.94 -13.13
N MET A 80 -11.63 -5.10 -12.88
CA MET A 80 -10.86 -6.29 -13.24
C MET A 80 -10.53 -7.17 -12.02
N GLY A 81 -11.07 -6.85 -10.84
CA GLY A 81 -10.87 -7.65 -9.63
C GLY A 81 -11.66 -8.97 -9.62
N PRO A 82 -11.28 -9.96 -8.78
CA PRO A 82 -10.05 -10.03 -7.99
C PRO A 82 -8.78 -10.07 -8.86
N LEU A 83 -7.72 -9.42 -8.38
CA LEU A 83 -6.43 -9.35 -9.06
C LEU A 83 -5.42 -10.22 -8.33
N VAL A 84 -4.59 -10.93 -9.10
CA VAL A 84 -3.47 -11.73 -8.59
C VAL A 84 -2.19 -11.31 -9.30
N THR A 85 -1.22 -10.80 -8.55
CA THR A 85 0.10 -10.46 -9.06
C THR A 85 1.11 -11.52 -8.63
N ILE A 86 1.94 -12.00 -9.56
CA ILE A 86 3.02 -12.95 -9.27
C ILE A 86 4.35 -12.26 -9.49
N MET A 87 5.13 -12.17 -8.42
CA MET A 87 6.45 -11.55 -8.36
C MET A 87 7.53 -12.62 -8.19
N PRO A 88 8.72 -12.47 -8.83
CA PRO A 88 9.21 -11.30 -9.56
C PRO A 88 8.83 -11.24 -11.06
N GLU A 89 8.07 -12.21 -11.56
CA GLU A 89 7.75 -12.32 -12.99
C GLU A 89 6.89 -11.18 -13.54
N ASN A 90 6.30 -10.37 -12.65
CA ASN A 90 5.39 -9.27 -12.94
C ASN A 90 4.21 -9.72 -13.82
N ILE A 91 3.59 -10.83 -13.43
CA ILE A 91 2.38 -11.35 -14.08
C ILE A 91 1.18 -10.82 -13.31
N LEU A 92 0.23 -10.18 -13.99
CA LEU A 92 -1.03 -9.70 -13.42
C LEU A 92 -2.21 -10.45 -14.04
N TYR A 93 -2.80 -11.33 -13.26
CA TYR A 93 -4.06 -11.97 -13.59
C TYR A 93 -5.25 -11.15 -13.12
N THR A 94 -6.29 -11.12 -13.95
CA THR A 94 -7.50 -10.33 -13.77
C THR A 94 -8.73 -11.22 -13.70
N ARG A 95 -9.74 -10.77 -12.96
CA ARG A 95 -11.03 -11.46 -12.75
C ARG A 95 -10.86 -12.91 -12.28
N VAL A 96 -9.84 -13.14 -11.46
CA VAL A 96 -9.47 -14.46 -10.97
C VAL A 96 -10.54 -14.96 -10.00
N LYS A 97 -11.00 -16.19 -10.19
CA LYS A 97 -11.94 -16.88 -9.33
C LYS A 97 -11.22 -17.96 -8.53
N ALA A 98 -11.81 -18.37 -7.40
CA ALA A 98 -11.27 -19.47 -6.61
C ALA A 98 -11.09 -20.78 -7.41
N ALA A 99 -11.91 -21.00 -8.45
CA ALA A 99 -11.79 -22.15 -9.34
C ALA A 99 -10.52 -22.12 -10.22
N ASP A 100 -9.92 -20.96 -10.44
CA ASP A 100 -8.71 -20.80 -11.25
C ASP A 100 -7.44 -21.09 -10.44
N ALA A 101 -7.55 -21.26 -9.12
CA ALA A 101 -6.41 -21.50 -8.22
C ALA A 101 -5.61 -22.74 -8.63
N ASP A 102 -6.28 -23.83 -8.99
CA ASP A 102 -5.63 -25.07 -9.43
C ASP A 102 -4.76 -24.83 -10.67
N GLU A 103 -5.30 -24.12 -11.66
CA GLU A 103 -4.58 -23.83 -12.90
C GLU A 103 -3.40 -22.88 -12.67
N ILE A 104 -3.58 -21.84 -11.83
CA ILE A 104 -2.50 -20.91 -11.46
C ILE A 104 -1.34 -21.65 -10.80
N VAL A 105 -1.63 -22.55 -9.86
CA VAL A 105 -0.58 -23.31 -9.18
C VAL A 105 0.10 -24.27 -10.15
N ASP A 106 -0.68 -25.07 -10.88
CA ASP A 106 -0.15 -26.16 -11.71
C ASP A 106 0.60 -25.65 -12.96
N LYS A 107 0.16 -24.53 -13.56
CA LYS A 107 0.81 -23.95 -14.74
C LYS A 107 1.80 -22.86 -14.39
N THR A 108 1.38 -21.84 -13.65
CA THR A 108 2.24 -20.66 -13.42
C THR A 108 3.23 -20.88 -12.30
N LEU A 109 2.79 -21.40 -11.14
CA LEU A 109 3.71 -21.57 -10.03
C LEU A 109 4.67 -22.76 -10.24
N MET A 110 4.20 -23.89 -10.74
CA MET A 110 5.07 -25.06 -10.94
C MET A 110 5.88 -25.04 -12.23
N LYS A 111 5.29 -24.58 -13.36
CA LYS A 111 5.93 -24.68 -14.69
C LYS A 111 6.41 -23.35 -15.26
N GLY A 112 6.06 -22.23 -14.64
CA GLY A 112 6.38 -20.89 -15.15
C GLY A 112 5.58 -20.50 -16.41
N GLU A 113 4.46 -21.18 -16.68
CA GLU A 113 3.60 -20.92 -17.83
C GLU A 113 2.61 -19.78 -17.55
N ILE A 114 2.33 -18.96 -18.56
CA ILE A 114 1.36 -17.87 -18.49
C ILE A 114 -0.03 -18.40 -18.90
N ILE A 115 -1.06 -17.96 -18.18
CA ILE A 115 -2.46 -18.31 -18.45
C ILE A 115 -3.13 -17.16 -19.21
N ASP A 116 -3.16 -17.26 -20.54
CA ASP A 116 -3.61 -16.17 -21.42
C ASP A 116 -5.01 -15.65 -21.10
N HIS A 117 -5.96 -16.52 -20.79
CA HIS A 117 -7.36 -16.12 -20.55
C HIS A 117 -7.55 -15.34 -19.23
N LEU A 118 -6.56 -15.36 -18.33
CA LEU A 118 -6.54 -14.57 -17.11
C LEU A 118 -5.81 -13.23 -17.28
N LEU A 119 -5.08 -13.03 -18.38
CA LEU A 119 -4.42 -11.77 -18.66
C LEU A 119 -5.42 -10.69 -19.08
N PHE A 120 -5.07 -9.45 -18.78
CA PHE A 120 -5.84 -8.31 -19.28
C PHE A 120 -5.69 -8.21 -20.80
N VAL A 121 -6.80 -8.09 -21.52
CA VAL A 121 -6.81 -7.83 -22.96
C VAL A 121 -7.02 -6.34 -23.20
N GLU A 122 -6.05 -5.67 -23.82
CA GLU A 122 -6.14 -4.27 -24.18
C GLU A 122 -7.28 -4.02 -25.17
N PRO A 123 -8.35 -3.25 -24.83
CA PRO A 123 -9.52 -3.10 -25.68
C PRO A 123 -9.18 -2.51 -27.07
N ALA A 124 -8.18 -1.64 -27.14
CA ALA A 124 -7.79 -0.97 -28.38
C ALA A 124 -6.94 -1.84 -29.32
N SER A 125 -6.16 -2.79 -28.78
CA SER A 125 -5.19 -3.56 -29.57
C SER A 125 -5.48 -5.07 -29.62
N GLY A 126 -6.34 -5.58 -28.75
CA GLY A 126 -6.60 -7.00 -28.58
C GLY A 126 -5.42 -7.79 -28.00
N LYS A 127 -4.34 -7.12 -27.57
CA LYS A 127 -3.15 -7.79 -27.01
C LYS A 127 -3.36 -8.13 -25.54
N HIS A 128 -2.90 -9.31 -25.14
CA HIS A 128 -2.73 -9.66 -23.74
C HIS A 128 -1.59 -8.83 -23.13
N ALA A 129 -1.85 -8.20 -22.00
CA ALA A 129 -0.87 -7.51 -21.19
C ALA A 129 -0.41 -8.45 -20.08
N LYS A 130 0.90 -8.72 -20.01
CA LYS A 130 1.48 -9.63 -19.02
C LYS A 130 1.39 -9.06 -17.60
N GLY A 131 1.74 -7.79 -17.44
CA GLY A 131 1.87 -7.13 -16.15
C GLY A 131 1.30 -5.72 -16.16
N SER A 132 1.31 -5.06 -14.99
CA SER A 132 0.73 -3.72 -14.83
C SER A 132 1.35 -2.67 -15.76
N ASP A 133 2.63 -2.80 -16.11
CA ASP A 133 3.36 -1.82 -16.93
C ASP A 133 2.85 -1.76 -18.38
N GLU A 134 2.28 -2.87 -18.86
CA GLU A 134 1.73 -3.01 -20.21
C GLU A 134 0.27 -2.55 -20.29
N ILE A 135 -0.39 -2.33 -19.16
CA ILE A 135 -1.80 -1.97 -19.08
C ILE A 135 -1.96 -0.45 -19.09
N THR A 136 -2.71 0.04 -20.08
CA THR A 136 -2.99 1.45 -20.34
C THR A 136 -3.67 2.15 -19.15
N PHE A 137 -4.48 1.41 -18.38
CA PHE A 137 -5.07 1.90 -17.15
C PHE A 137 -3.99 2.39 -16.16
N TYR A 138 -2.90 1.66 -15.98
CA TYR A 138 -1.85 2.02 -15.02
C TYR A 138 -0.82 2.98 -15.61
N ASN A 139 -0.31 2.73 -16.81
CA ASN A 139 0.80 3.49 -17.38
C ASN A 139 0.47 4.96 -17.73
N ARG A 140 -0.83 5.32 -17.76
CA ARG A 140 -1.30 6.70 -17.93
C ARG A 140 -1.54 7.45 -16.60
N GLN A 141 -1.19 6.86 -15.46
CA GLN A 141 -1.38 7.47 -14.14
C GLN A 141 -0.06 7.93 -13.54
N LYS A 142 -0.11 9.04 -12.80
CA LYS A 142 0.94 9.42 -11.85
C LYS A 142 0.48 9.09 -10.43
N ARG A 143 0.85 7.90 -9.95
CA ARG A 143 0.46 7.42 -8.62
C ARG A 143 1.46 7.90 -7.58
N THR A 144 1.29 9.11 -7.04
CA THR A 144 2.17 9.61 -5.96
C THR A 144 1.76 9.04 -4.60
N VAL A 145 0.50 9.21 -4.22
CA VAL A 145 -0.04 8.73 -2.92
C VAL A 145 -0.30 7.23 -2.96
N LEU A 146 -0.81 6.73 -4.09
CA LEU A 146 -1.17 5.32 -4.28
C LEU A 146 -0.03 4.45 -4.81
N LYS A 147 1.24 4.92 -4.72
CA LYS A 147 2.39 4.24 -5.32
C LYS A 147 2.60 2.83 -4.79
N GLU A 148 2.43 2.63 -3.48
CA GLU A 148 2.64 1.32 -2.82
C GLU A 148 1.35 0.48 -2.77
N CYS A 149 0.19 1.09 -3.03
CA CYS A 149 -1.10 0.40 -2.95
C CYS A 149 -1.18 -0.70 -4.01
N GLY A 150 -1.25 -1.95 -3.55
CA GLY A 150 -1.27 -3.14 -4.40
C GLY A 150 0.07 -3.87 -4.49
N HIS A 151 1.14 -3.30 -3.93
CA HIS A 151 2.49 -3.88 -3.96
C HIS A 151 2.95 -4.38 -2.58
N ILE A 152 2.64 -3.61 -1.54
CA ILE A 152 2.96 -3.96 -0.15
C ILE A 152 1.79 -4.66 0.55
N ASP A 153 2.13 -5.41 1.59
CA ASP A 153 1.18 -5.89 2.59
C ASP A 153 0.86 -4.74 3.57
N PRO A 154 -0.38 -4.26 3.65
CA PRO A 154 -0.74 -3.13 4.50
C PRO A 154 -0.59 -3.41 6.00
N GLU A 155 -0.47 -4.69 6.39
CA GLU A 155 -0.29 -5.12 7.78
C GLU A 155 1.19 -5.28 8.17
N ASP A 156 2.12 -5.10 7.22
CA ASP A 156 3.56 -5.35 7.40
C ASP A 156 4.36 -4.04 7.48
N ILE A 157 4.66 -3.60 8.70
CA ILE A 157 5.43 -2.38 8.94
C ILE A 157 6.85 -2.45 8.37
N ASP A 158 7.48 -3.62 8.43
CA ASP A 158 8.86 -3.80 7.98
C ASP A 158 8.94 -3.73 6.45
N GLU A 159 7.91 -4.24 5.76
CA GLU A 159 7.75 -4.04 4.32
C GLU A 159 7.61 -2.56 3.94
N TYR A 160 6.77 -1.81 4.66
CA TYR A 160 6.63 -0.37 4.43
C TYR A 160 7.95 0.36 4.62
N ILE A 161 8.71 0.04 5.69
CA ILE A 161 10.06 0.60 5.93
C ILE A 161 11.04 0.19 4.82
N ALA A 162 10.99 -1.06 4.35
CA ALA A 162 11.82 -1.54 3.25
C ALA A 162 11.54 -0.80 1.93
N HIS A 163 10.35 -0.22 1.79
CA HIS A 163 9.93 0.66 0.68
C HIS A 163 10.18 2.16 0.94
N ASN A 164 11.09 2.49 1.88
CA ASN A 164 11.44 3.85 2.32
C ASN A 164 10.33 4.56 3.12
N GLY A 165 9.39 3.81 3.67
CA GLY A 165 8.41 4.32 4.62
C GLY A 165 9.07 4.84 5.89
N TYR A 166 8.43 5.82 6.53
CA TYR A 166 8.89 6.53 7.73
C TYR A 166 10.15 7.38 7.58
N GLU A 167 10.83 7.38 6.43
CA GLU A 167 12.01 8.22 6.22
C GLU A 167 11.65 9.72 6.24
N GLY A 168 10.48 10.10 5.71
CA GLY A 168 10.00 11.48 5.76
C GLY A 168 9.73 11.92 7.21
N ALA A 169 9.07 11.06 8.00
CA ALA A 169 8.87 11.33 9.42
C ALA A 169 10.18 11.36 10.22
N ARG A 170 11.15 10.50 9.90
CA ARG A 170 12.48 10.50 10.53
C ARG A 170 13.18 11.83 10.29
N ILE A 171 13.25 12.27 9.03
CA ILE A 171 13.87 13.56 8.66
C ILE A 171 13.13 14.72 9.37
N ALA A 172 11.81 14.76 9.28
CA ALA A 172 11.02 15.83 9.91
C ALA A 172 11.24 15.91 11.43
N CYS A 173 11.21 14.77 12.13
CA CYS A 173 11.28 14.72 13.59
C CYS A 173 12.70 14.89 14.15
N VAL A 174 13.71 14.37 13.45
CA VAL A 174 15.09 14.31 13.96
C VAL A 174 15.95 15.45 13.41
N GLU A 175 15.72 15.88 12.17
CA GLU A 175 16.62 16.80 11.46
C GLU A 175 16.01 18.19 11.23
N MET A 176 14.70 18.29 11.13
CA MET A 176 14.02 19.56 10.81
C MET A 176 13.42 20.22 12.05
N LYS A 177 13.39 21.56 12.05
CA LYS A 177 12.59 22.36 12.98
C LYS A 177 11.13 22.43 12.50
N PRO A 178 10.14 22.63 13.38
CA PRO A 178 8.72 22.76 13.00
C PRO A 178 8.47 23.76 11.87
N GLU A 179 9.12 24.92 11.92
CA GLU A 179 9.01 25.98 10.91
C GLU A 179 9.51 25.50 9.54
N THR A 180 10.64 24.80 9.50
CA THR A 180 11.21 24.23 8.27
C THR A 180 10.27 23.18 7.66
N VAL A 181 9.56 22.39 8.46
CA VAL A 181 8.56 21.45 7.95
C VAL A 181 7.37 22.21 7.32
N CYS A 182 6.91 23.30 7.95
CA CYS A 182 5.86 24.14 7.39
C CYS A 182 6.29 24.77 6.05
N GLU A 183 7.52 25.28 5.97
CA GLU A 183 8.11 25.88 4.77
C GLU A 183 8.25 24.87 3.61
N GLU A 184 8.70 23.65 3.89
CA GLU A 184 8.81 22.58 2.89
C GLU A 184 7.44 22.26 2.27
N VAL A 185 6.41 22.11 3.10
CA VAL A 185 5.03 21.83 2.64
C VAL A 185 4.41 23.02 1.90
N MET A 186 4.78 24.25 2.29
CA MET A 186 4.39 25.45 1.56
C MET A 186 5.02 25.48 0.17
N THR A 187 6.32 25.17 0.09
CA THR A 187 7.11 25.16 -1.15
C THR A 187 6.68 24.04 -2.09
N ALA A 188 6.18 22.92 -1.56
CA ALA A 188 5.56 21.84 -2.31
C ALA A 188 4.18 22.20 -2.90
N TRP A 189 3.64 23.38 -2.57
CA TRP A 189 2.32 23.85 -3.03
C TRP A 189 1.18 22.87 -2.70
N LEU A 190 1.30 22.11 -1.60
CA LEU A 190 0.26 21.15 -1.22
C LEU A 190 -1.01 21.89 -0.77
N ARG A 191 -2.14 21.51 -1.35
CA ARG A 191 -3.47 22.05 -1.01
C ARG A 191 -4.33 20.96 -0.37
N GLY A 192 -5.25 21.36 0.51
CA GLY A 192 -6.19 20.44 1.16
C GLY A 192 -7.01 19.66 0.12
N ARG A 193 -7.02 18.33 0.26
CA ARG A 193 -7.65 17.41 -0.71
C ARG A 193 -9.12 17.08 -0.42
N GLY A 194 -9.65 17.46 0.74
CA GLY A 194 -11.07 17.37 1.07
C GLY A 194 -11.94 18.47 0.44
N GLY A 195 -11.66 18.90 -0.80
CA GLY A 195 -12.46 19.87 -1.55
C GLY A 195 -12.11 21.36 -1.36
N GLY A 196 -11.92 21.83 -0.13
CA GLY A 196 -11.71 23.27 0.14
C GLY A 196 -10.41 23.87 -0.42
N GLY A 197 -9.41 23.06 -0.72
CA GLY A 197 -8.21 23.50 -1.45
C GLY A 197 -7.36 24.57 -0.74
N PHE A 198 -7.48 24.74 0.57
CA PHE A 198 -6.65 25.70 1.30
C PHE A 198 -5.17 25.25 1.32
N PRO A 199 -4.18 26.15 1.18
CA PRO A 199 -2.77 25.77 1.22
C PRO A 199 -2.39 25.12 2.57
N THR A 200 -1.87 23.89 2.51
CA THR A 200 -1.63 23.04 3.69
C THR A 200 -0.51 23.61 4.54
N GLY A 201 0.62 24.01 3.95
CA GLY A 201 1.73 24.62 4.67
C GLY A 201 1.31 25.90 5.40
N ARG A 202 0.42 26.71 4.80
CA ARG A 202 -0.14 27.91 5.45
C ARG A 202 -1.02 27.56 6.63
N LYS A 203 -1.86 26.52 6.51
CA LYS A 203 -2.69 26.04 7.62
C LYS A 203 -1.82 25.59 8.79
N TRP A 204 -0.73 24.88 8.50
CA TRP A 204 0.20 24.41 9.52
C TRP A 204 0.94 25.57 10.19
N GLN A 205 1.49 26.52 9.42
CA GLN A 205 2.16 27.71 9.97
C GLN A 205 1.23 28.51 10.89
N LEU A 206 -0.01 28.78 10.45
CA LEU A 206 -0.99 29.49 11.27
C LEU A 206 -1.25 28.77 12.61
N THR A 207 -1.25 27.43 12.59
CA THR A 207 -1.44 26.60 13.78
C THR A 207 -0.19 26.60 14.67
N LEU A 208 1.00 26.59 14.07
CA LEU A 208 2.28 26.70 14.78
C LEU A 208 2.37 28.06 15.52
N ASP A 209 2.00 29.15 14.85
CA ASP A 209 2.04 30.52 15.39
C ASP A 209 1.05 30.77 16.53
N GLN A 210 -0.01 29.95 16.65
CA GLN A 210 -0.96 30.10 17.74
C GLN A 210 -0.33 29.73 19.09
N PRO A 211 -0.47 30.59 20.12
CA PRO A 211 -0.03 30.29 21.47
C PRO A 211 -0.91 29.19 22.07
N GLY A 212 -0.28 28.23 22.74
CA GLY A 212 -0.98 27.13 23.39
C GLY A 212 -0.06 25.94 23.60
N ALA A 213 -0.06 25.39 24.81
CA ALA A 213 0.79 24.25 25.15
C ALA A 213 0.33 22.93 24.48
N LYS A 214 -0.95 22.84 24.11
CA LYS A 214 -1.55 21.62 23.56
C LYS A 214 -2.09 21.87 22.16
N LYS A 215 -1.72 21.00 21.22
CA LYS A 215 -2.13 21.03 19.81
C LYS A 215 -2.42 19.61 19.35
N TYR A 216 -3.26 19.48 18.33
CA TYR A 216 -3.73 18.18 17.83
C TYR A 216 -3.61 18.11 16.32
N VAL A 217 -3.33 16.91 15.80
CA VAL A 217 -3.52 16.58 14.39
C VAL A 217 -4.80 15.76 14.24
N ILE A 218 -5.76 16.24 13.46
CA ILE A 218 -6.97 15.49 13.16
C ILE A 218 -6.94 15.07 11.69
N CYS A 219 -6.94 13.77 11.45
CA CYS A 219 -7.17 13.18 10.14
C CYS A 219 -8.68 12.97 9.98
N ASN A 220 -9.30 13.73 9.07
CA ASN A 220 -10.69 13.49 8.70
C ASN A 220 -10.73 12.40 7.63
N ALA A 221 -11.18 11.21 8.02
CA ALA A 221 -11.36 10.03 7.20
C ALA A 221 -12.84 9.62 7.11
N ASP A 222 -13.74 10.61 7.19
CA ASP A 222 -15.20 10.39 7.08
C ASP A 222 -15.63 10.01 5.67
N GLU A 223 -14.91 10.49 4.63
CA GLU A 223 -15.14 10.23 3.19
C GLU A 223 -16.64 10.00 2.85
N GLY A 224 -17.48 10.98 3.22
CA GLY A 224 -18.94 10.86 3.17
C GLY A 224 -19.55 11.00 1.77
N ASP A 225 -18.78 11.53 0.80
CA ASP A 225 -19.27 11.87 -0.53
C ASP A 225 -19.56 10.60 -1.37
N PRO A 226 -20.74 10.50 -2.02
CA PRO A 226 -21.06 9.37 -2.89
C PRO A 226 -20.02 9.18 -4.00
N GLY A 227 -19.47 7.97 -4.10
CA GLY A 227 -18.47 7.62 -5.11
C GLY A 227 -17.03 7.97 -4.74
N ALA A 228 -16.79 8.62 -3.59
CA ALA A 228 -15.44 8.76 -3.04
C ALA A 228 -15.01 7.47 -2.33
N PHE A 229 -13.78 7.03 -2.61
CA PHE A 229 -13.14 5.88 -1.97
C PHE A 229 -11.60 5.99 -1.99
N MET A 230 -11.08 7.20 -2.24
CA MET A 230 -9.66 7.49 -2.31
C MET A 230 -9.02 7.39 -0.93
N ASP A 231 -9.66 7.94 0.11
CA ASP A 231 -9.15 7.88 1.48
C ASP A 231 -9.19 6.43 1.97
N ARG A 232 -10.31 5.73 1.75
CA ARG A 232 -10.41 4.29 2.00
C ARG A 232 -9.30 3.50 1.32
N SER A 233 -8.99 3.79 0.05
CA SER A 233 -7.96 3.06 -0.69
C SER A 233 -6.57 3.20 -0.07
N VAL A 234 -6.24 4.38 0.45
CA VAL A 234 -4.97 4.61 1.14
C VAL A 234 -4.98 3.97 2.52
N MET A 235 -6.05 4.10 3.29
CA MET A 235 -6.15 3.53 4.64
C MET A 235 -6.13 2.00 4.62
N GLU A 236 -6.81 1.36 3.66
CA GLU A 236 -6.78 -0.11 3.51
C GLU A 236 -5.47 -0.61 2.91
N GLY A 237 -4.85 0.18 2.01
CA GLY A 237 -3.74 -0.30 1.19
C GLY A 237 -2.35 0.16 1.59
N ASN A 238 -2.25 1.24 2.34
CA ASN A 238 -1.01 1.80 2.87
C ASN A 238 -1.30 2.66 4.12
N PRO A 239 -1.85 2.09 5.20
CA PRO A 239 -2.19 2.83 6.42
C PRO A 239 -0.99 3.53 7.04
N HIS A 240 0.19 2.93 6.93
CA HIS A 240 1.44 3.50 7.46
C HIS A 240 1.78 4.85 6.83
N SER A 241 1.45 5.09 5.55
CA SER A 241 1.64 6.41 4.92
C SER A 241 0.77 7.51 5.52
N VAL A 242 -0.44 7.18 5.98
CA VAL A 242 -1.32 8.13 6.67
C VAL A 242 -0.73 8.47 8.03
N ILE A 243 -0.29 7.45 8.77
CA ILE A 243 0.36 7.61 10.08
C ILE A 243 1.63 8.46 9.94
N GLU A 244 2.48 8.15 8.96
CA GLU A 244 3.69 8.92 8.67
C GLU A 244 3.38 10.39 8.37
N GLY A 245 2.37 10.65 7.52
CA GLY A 245 1.91 12.00 7.22
C GLY A 245 1.42 12.75 8.47
N MET A 246 0.70 12.06 9.36
CA MET A 246 0.25 12.64 10.64
C MET A 246 1.43 12.93 11.58
N MET A 247 2.45 12.09 11.63
CA MET A 247 3.67 12.34 12.41
C MET A 247 4.41 13.59 11.92
N ILE A 248 4.54 13.73 10.60
CA ILE A 248 5.16 14.92 9.98
C ILE A 248 4.33 16.18 10.30
N ALA A 249 3.00 16.10 10.17
CA ALA A 249 2.10 17.20 10.52
C ALA A 249 2.21 17.58 12.00
N ALA A 250 2.28 16.59 12.89
CA ALA A 250 2.40 16.81 14.33
C ALA A 250 3.71 17.53 14.67
N ARG A 251 4.81 17.10 14.05
CA ARG A 251 6.10 17.80 14.14
C ARG A 251 6.01 19.24 13.65
N ALA A 252 5.33 19.49 12.55
CA ALA A 252 5.22 20.82 11.95
C ALA A 252 4.49 21.83 12.84
N ILE A 253 3.46 21.37 13.58
CA ILE A 253 2.63 22.27 14.41
C ILE A 253 2.99 22.23 15.89
N GLY A 254 3.84 21.30 16.33
CA GLY A 254 4.13 21.04 17.74
C GLY A 254 3.00 20.32 18.48
N ALA A 255 2.30 19.40 17.81
CA ALA A 255 1.32 18.52 18.42
C ALA A 255 1.97 17.23 18.94
N ASP A 256 1.44 16.71 20.03
CA ASP A 256 1.81 15.44 20.66
C ASP A 256 0.67 14.42 20.64
N GLU A 257 -0.51 14.80 20.14
CA GLU A 257 -1.68 13.94 19.98
C GLU A 257 -2.26 14.02 18.57
N GLY A 258 -2.63 12.86 18.04
CA GLY A 258 -3.26 12.70 16.73
C GLY A 258 -4.52 11.86 16.84
N VAL A 259 -5.57 12.24 16.11
CA VAL A 259 -6.85 11.52 16.06
C VAL A 259 -7.23 11.27 14.61
N ILE A 260 -7.58 10.03 14.30
CA ILE A 260 -8.21 9.68 13.02
C ILE A 260 -9.71 9.56 13.29
N TYR A 261 -10.49 10.46 12.69
CA TYR A 261 -11.94 10.36 12.67
C TYR A 261 -12.34 9.54 11.43
N CYS A 262 -12.59 8.25 11.62
CA CYS A 262 -13.02 7.34 10.57
C CYS A 262 -14.52 7.07 10.71
N ARG A 263 -15.24 7.04 9.58
CA ARG A 263 -16.66 6.68 9.55
C ARG A 263 -16.91 5.25 10.03
N ALA A 264 -18.12 5.00 10.54
CA ALA A 264 -18.59 3.67 10.92
C ALA A 264 -18.88 2.77 9.70
#